data_AF-A0A965P0Y0-F1
#
_entry.id   AF-A0A965P0Y0-F1
#
_cell.length_a   1.000
_cell.length_b   1.000
_cell.length_c   1.000
_cell.angle_alpha   90.00
_cell.angle_beta   90.00
_cell.angle_gamma   90.00
#
_symmetry.space_group_name_H-M   'P 1'
#
loop_
_entity.id
_entity.type
_entity.pdbx_description
1 polymer ?
#
loop_
_entity_poly.entity_id
_entity_poly.type
_entity_poly.pdbx_seq_one_letter_code
_entity_poly.pdbx_strand_id
1 'polypeptide(L)'
;MKSILLVILCLLGSRVLNAQELQASVTINTEQLQLDQQRGSSQIYTELQRTAQDFLSGRRWSMDNFAPEEKIKLSINLLLTKASAQGDFEANARVQVLRPVFGTSYETVILNMIDKSFNFNFQTGTPITYNDNTFIDNLSSLLAYYAYLSCAYHYDSFGEFGGDFFVQKLTNLTNLAQNSGIRLIIESEKACFSPLAAHLVMGAWQVPKD
;
A
#
# COMPACT_ATOMS: atom_id res chain seq x y z
N MET A 1 -15.61 -46.96 11.46
CA MET A 1 -14.60 -46.75 10.39
C MET A 1 -15.10 -45.83 9.27
N LYS A 2 -16.36 -45.93 8.81
CA LYS A 2 -16.93 -45.08 7.74
C LYS A 2 -16.98 -43.59 8.10
N SER A 3 -17.30 -43.24 9.36
CA SER A 3 -17.38 -41.84 9.81
C SER A 3 -16.01 -41.16 9.95
N ILE A 4 -14.93 -41.92 10.20
CA ILE A 4 -13.56 -41.37 10.30
C ILE A 4 -13.04 -41.02 8.90
N LEU A 5 -13.35 -41.85 7.89
CA LEU A 5 -13.02 -41.58 6.49
C LEU A 5 -13.68 -40.28 6.00
N LEU A 6 -14.90 -40.01 6.45
CA LEU A 6 -15.67 -38.82 6.07
C LEU A 6 -15.10 -37.53 6.67
N VAL A 7 -14.57 -37.59 7.90
CA VAL A 7 -13.87 -36.46 8.56
C VAL A 7 -12.54 -36.16 7.87
N ILE A 8 -11.76 -37.19 7.50
CA ILE A 8 -10.49 -37.03 6.77
C ILE A 8 -10.72 -36.45 5.37
N LEU A 9 -11.79 -36.87 4.68
CA LEU A 9 -12.15 -36.34 3.36
C LEU A 9 -12.58 -34.86 3.44
N CYS A 10 -13.25 -34.45 4.52
CA CYS A 10 -13.67 -33.06 4.73
C CYS A 10 -12.49 -32.13 5.07
N LEU A 11 -11.46 -32.64 5.77
CA LEU A 11 -10.22 -31.92 6.08
C LEU A 11 -9.29 -31.74 4.87
N LEU A 12 -9.39 -32.61 3.86
CA LEU A 12 -8.65 -32.47 2.59
C LEU A 12 -9.28 -31.45 1.63
N GLY A 13 -10.49 -30.98 1.92
CA GLY A 13 -11.25 -30.02 1.11
C GLY A 13 -11.04 -28.54 1.49
N SER A 14 -10.43 -28.23 2.64
CA SER A 14 -10.15 -26.85 3.05
C SER A 14 -8.94 -26.28 2.30
N ARG A 15 -9.13 -25.98 1.02
CA ARG A 15 -8.22 -25.11 0.27
C ARG A 15 -8.34 -23.72 0.88
N VAL A 16 -7.27 -23.23 1.50
CA VAL A 16 -7.13 -21.82 1.85
C VAL A 16 -7.15 -21.01 0.55
N LEU A 17 -8.28 -20.37 0.27
CA LEU A 17 -8.44 -19.45 -0.85
C LEU A 17 -7.62 -18.20 -0.55
N ASN A 18 -6.38 -18.14 -1.05
CA ASN A 18 -5.59 -16.91 -1.10
C ASN A 18 -6.02 -16.06 -2.29
N ALA A 19 -7.21 -15.47 -2.19
CA ALA A 19 -7.65 -14.45 -3.12
C ALA A 19 -7.46 -13.08 -2.47
N GLN A 20 -6.21 -12.64 -2.34
CA GLN A 20 -5.92 -11.23 -2.08
C GLN A 20 -5.95 -10.45 -3.40
N GLU A 21 -6.55 -9.27 -3.34
CA GLU A 21 -6.79 -8.38 -4.49
C GLU A 21 -5.51 -7.73 -5.02
N LEU A 22 -4.57 -7.40 -4.13
CA LEU A 22 -3.34 -6.71 -4.47
C LEU A 22 -2.23 -7.73 -4.70
N GLN A 23 -1.59 -7.62 -5.86
CA GLN A 23 -0.30 -8.20 -6.12
C GLN A 23 0.74 -7.09 -5.98
N ALA A 24 1.32 -6.95 -4.79
CA ALA A 24 2.32 -5.94 -4.53
C ALA A 24 3.73 -6.43 -4.86
N SER A 25 4.54 -5.55 -5.44
CA SER A 25 5.98 -5.69 -5.63
C SER A 25 6.66 -4.51 -4.97
N VAL A 26 7.41 -4.77 -3.90
CA VAL A 26 8.20 -3.74 -3.22
C VAL A 26 9.66 -3.96 -3.60
N THR A 27 10.34 -2.90 -4.02
CA THR A 27 11.77 -2.93 -4.34
C THR A 27 12.48 -1.82 -3.58
N ILE A 28 13.54 -2.18 -2.86
CA ILE A 28 14.35 -1.22 -2.11
C ILE A 28 15.66 -0.98 -2.83
N ASN A 29 15.93 0.27 -3.18
CA ASN A 29 17.18 0.74 -3.72
C ASN A 29 17.97 1.50 -2.64
N THR A 30 19.22 1.10 -2.44
CA THR A 30 20.15 1.65 -1.45
C THR A 30 21.31 2.43 -2.08
N GLU A 31 21.29 2.67 -3.39
CA GLU A 31 22.40 3.30 -4.14
C GLU A 31 22.72 4.72 -3.68
N GLN A 32 21.77 5.41 -3.04
CA GLN A 32 21.96 6.76 -2.50
C GLN A 32 22.46 6.77 -1.05
N LEU A 33 22.58 5.61 -0.39
CA LEU A 33 23.12 5.52 0.97
C LEU A 33 24.65 5.62 0.97
N GLN A 34 25.20 6.04 2.10
CA GLN A 34 26.65 5.98 2.32
C GLN A 34 27.11 4.51 2.40
N LEU A 35 28.34 4.24 1.94
CA LEU A 35 28.84 2.87 1.77
C LEU A 35 28.80 2.03 3.06
N ASP A 36 29.03 2.66 4.21
CA ASP A 36 28.99 2.02 5.52
C ASP A 36 27.56 1.61 5.92
N GLN A 37 26.57 2.46 5.63
CA GLN A 37 25.14 2.20 5.87
C GLN A 37 24.58 1.13 4.94
N GLN A 38 25.10 1.06 3.72
CA GLN A 38 24.71 0.06 2.73
C GLN A 38 25.15 -1.36 3.14
N ARG A 39 26.38 -1.49 3.65
CA ARG A 39 26.97 -2.79 3.99
C ARG A 39 26.53 -3.34 5.35
N GLY A 40 26.35 -2.48 6.35
CA GLY A 40 26.00 -2.89 7.72
C GLY A 40 24.60 -3.51 7.88
N SER A 41 23.67 -3.22 6.96
CA SER A 41 22.25 -3.50 7.14
C SER A 41 21.57 -4.22 5.97
N SER A 42 22.33 -4.90 5.10
CA SER A 42 21.79 -5.56 3.89
C SER A 42 20.65 -6.55 4.18
N GLN A 43 20.73 -7.27 5.31
CA GLN A 43 19.67 -8.18 5.74
C GLN A 43 18.37 -7.45 6.12
N ILE A 44 18.48 -6.28 6.76
CA ILE A 44 17.33 -5.47 7.19
C ILE A 44 16.52 -5.02 5.97
N TYR A 45 17.18 -4.59 4.89
CA TYR A 45 16.50 -4.16 3.66
C TYR A 45 15.75 -5.32 2.99
N THR A 46 16.37 -6.50 2.94
CA THR A 46 15.72 -7.70 2.37
C THR A 46 14.49 -8.10 3.20
N GLU A 47 14.59 -8.03 4.52
CA GLU A 47 13.47 -8.34 5.42
C GLU A 47 12.36 -7.30 5.35
N LEU A 48 12.70 -6.00 5.29
CA LEU A 48 11.76 -4.91 5.11
C LEU A 48 10.99 -5.08 3.79
N GLN A 49 11.69 -5.36 2.70
CA GLN A 49 11.07 -5.59 1.39
C GLN A 49 10.07 -6.74 1.45
N ARG A 50 10.47 -7.88 2.02
CA ARG A 50 9.61 -9.05 2.18
C ARG A 50 8.40 -8.75 3.06
N THR A 51 8.62 -8.16 4.24
CA THR A 51 7.56 -7.88 5.21
C THR A 51 6.55 -6.87 4.66
N ALA A 52 7.01 -5.83 3.96
CA ALA A 52 6.12 -4.86 3.30
C ALA A 52 5.29 -5.50 2.17
N GLN A 53 5.92 -6.35 1.36
CA GLN A 53 5.23 -7.07 0.29
C GLN A 53 4.19 -8.06 0.84
N ASP A 54 4.55 -8.81 1.89
CA ASP A 54 3.67 -9.76 2.58
C ASP A 54 2.50 -9.03 3.25
N PHE A 55 2.74 -7.85 3.85
CA PHE A 55 1.68 -7.02 4.43
C PHE A 55 0.67 -6.55 3.36
N LEU A 56 1.16 -5.99 2.25
CA LEU A 56 0.31 -5.47 1.18
C LEU A 56 -0.47 -6.58 0.47
N SER A 57 0.20 -7.68 0.12
CA SER A 57 -0.40 -8.78 -0.64
C SER A 57 -1.11 -9.82 0.25
N GLY A 58 -0.87 -9.81 1.56
CA GLY A 58 -1.45 -10.77 2.50
C GLY A 58 -2.71 -10.26 3.20
N ARG A 59 -2.92 -8.94 3.25
CA ARG A 59 -4.13 -8.32 3.82
C ARG A 59 -5.24 -8.21 2.79
N ARG A 60 -6.48 -8.31 3.28
CA ARG A 60 -7.70 -7.99 2.53
C ARG A 60 -8.06 -6.52 2.72
N TRP A 61 -8.16 -5.78 1.62
CA TRP A 61 -8.46 -4.35 1.51
C TRP A 61 -9.89 -4.10 1.01
N SER A 62 -10.47 -5.02 0.23
CA SER A 62 -11.87 -5.00 -0.22
C SER A 62 -12.65 -6.26 0.12
N MET A 63 -13.98 -6.21 -0.05
CA MET A 63 -14.86 -7.36 0.11
C MET A 63 -15.01 -8.19 -1.17
N ASP A 64 -14.43 -7.76 -2.29
CA ASP A 64 -14.60 -8.47 -3.55
C ASP A 64 -13.63 -9.65 -3.69
N ASN A 65 -13.94 -10.56 -4.59
CA ASN A 65 -13.11 -11.71 -4.90
C ASN A 65 -12.44 -11.49 -6.25
N PHE A 66 -11.11 -11.54 -6.27
CA PHE A 66 -10.33 -11.32 -7.48
C PHE A 66 -9.84 -12.63 -8.08
N ALA A 67 -10.03 -12.80 -9.39
CA ALA A 67 -9.31 -13.82 -10.14
C ALA A 67 -7.81 -13.46 -10.21
N PRO A 68 -6.89 -14.44 -10.33
CA PRO A 68 -5.45 -14.17 -10.42
C PRO A 68 -5.07 -13.16 -11.52
N GLU A 69 -5.77 -13.18 -12.64
CA GLU A 69 -5.61 -12.29 -13.79
C GLU A 69 -6.19 -10.88 -13.60
N GLU A 70 -7.09 -10.70 -12.64
CA GLU A 70 -7.74 -9.41 -12.34
C GLU A 70 -7.06 -8.65 -11.20
N LYS A 71 -6.09 -9.28 -10.53
CA LYS A 71 -5.39 -8.69 -9.39
C LYS A 71 -4.78 -7.34 -9.75
N ILE A 72 -4.91 -6.42 -8.81
CA ILE A 72 -4.37 -5.06 -8.91
C ILE A 72 -2.87 -5.14 -8.69
N LYS A 73 -2.08 -4.77 -9.71
CA LYS A 73 -0.61 -4.80 -9.62
C LYS A 73 -0.10 -3.48 -9.06
N LEU A 74 0.44 -3.53 -7.84
CA LEU A 74 1.01 -2.38 -7.14
C LEU A 74 2.53 -2.51 -7.10
N SER A 75 3.24 -1.57 -7.71
CA SER A 75 4.70 -1.49 -7.66
C SER A 75 5.13 -0.30 -6.80
N ILE A 76 5.90 -0.57 -5.75
CA ILE A 76 6.48 0.44 -4.87
C ILE A 76 7.99 0.32 -4.93
N ASN A 77 8.65 1.35 -5.46
CA ASN A 77 10.09 1.47 -5.44
C ASN A 77 10.51 2.48 -4.36
N LEU A 78 11.21 2.00 -3.34
CA LEU A 78 11.73 2.83 -2.25
C LEU A 78 13.21 3.11 -2.50
N LEU A 79 13.56 4.37 -2.68
CA LEU A 79 14.93 4.83 -2.78
C LEU A 79 15.36 5.40 -1.43
N LEU A 80 16.19 4.67 -0.69
CA LEU A 80 16.66 5.08 0.64
C LEU A 80 17.70 6.18 0.51
N THR A 81 17.46 7.30 1.20
CA THR A 81 18.36 8.46 1.24
C THR A 81 19.16 8.50 2.54
N LYS A 82 18.57 8.03 3.65
CA LYS A 82 19.26 7.86 4.93
C LYS A 82 18.81 6.58 5.63
N ALA A 83 19.75 5.95 6.32
CA ALA A 83 19.50 4.80 7.17
C ALA A 83 20.25 4.98 8.50
N SER A 84 19.54 4.85 9.60
CA SER A 84 20.11 4.91 10.94
C SER A 84 20.26 3.52 11.55
N ALA A 85 21.24 3.35 12.44
CA ALA A 85 21.44 2.09 13.16
C ALA A 85 20.27 1.76 14.11
N GLN A 86 19.50 2.77 14.53
CA GLN A 86 18.32 2.62 15.39
C GLN A 86 17.06 2.15 14.64
N GLY A 87 17.14 2.00 13.30
CA GLY A 87 16.01 1.55 12.48
C GLY A 87 15.18 2.69 11.87
N ASP A 88 15.67 3.93 11.93
CA ASP A 88 15.03 5.08 11.25
C ASP A 88 15.52 5.19 9.81
N PHE A 89 14.58 5.31 8.88
CA PHE A 89 14.84 5.39 7.45
C PHE A 89 14.16 6.62 6.85
N GLU A 90 14.89 7.31 5.98
CA GLU A 90 14.34 8.34 5.09
C GLU A 90 14.41 7.81 3.66
N ALA A 91 13.32 7.93 2.91
CA ALA A 91 13.23 7.42 1.55
C ALA A 91 12.35 8.29 0.65
N ASN A 92 12.59 8.15 -0.65
CA ASN A 92 11.66 8.57 -1.68
C ASN A 92 10.92 7.34 -2.20
N ALA A 93 9.59 7.37 -2.20
CA ALA A 93 8.77 6.29 -2.76
C ALA A 93 8.28 6.68 -4.16
N ARG A 94 8.45 5.80 -5.14
CA ARG A 94 7.73 5.84 -6.41
C ARG A 94 6.68 4.75 -6.40
N VAL A 95 5.43 5.15 -6.54
CA VAL A 95 4.27 4.25 -6.49
C VAL A 95 3.61 4.21 -7.86
N GLN A 96 3.44 3.01 -8.38
CA GLN A 96 2.83 2.74 -9.67
C GLN A 96 1.76 1.67 -9.54
N VAL A 97 0.61 1.92 -10.15
CA VAL A 97 -0.48 0.94 -10.19
C VAL A 97 -0.72 0.58 -11.64
N LEU A 98 -0.68 -0.72 -11.91
CA LEU A 98 -0.87 -1.28 -13.24
C LEU A 98 -2.15 -2.10 -13.27
N ARG A 99 -2.86 -2.00 -14.39
CA ARG A 99 -4.08 -2.77 -14.66
C ARG A 99 -3.92 -3.50 -16.00
N PRO A 100 -4.22 -4.80 -16.09
CA PRO A 100 -4.29 -5.48 -17.37
C PRO A 100 -5.45 -4.93 -18.21
N VAL A 101 -5.23 -4.79 -19.52
CA VAL A 101 -6.28 -4.41 -20.48
C VAL A 101 -7.06 -5.66 -20.86
N PHE A 102 -8.39 -5.62 -20.70
CA PHE A 102 -9.28 -6.75 -20.92
C PHE A 102 -9.03 -7.43 -22.28
N GLY A 103 -8.87 -8.75 -22.26
CA GLY A 103 -8.67 -9.57 -23.45
C GLY A 103 -7.26 -9.47 -24.08
N THR A 104 -6.29 -8.85 -23.40
CA THR A 104 -4.91 -8.72 -23.90
C THR A 104 -3.87 -9.05 -22.83
N SER A 105 -2.62 -9.26 -23.24
CA SER A 105 -1.48 -9.36 -22.32
C SER A 105 -0.85 -8.00 -21.97
N TYR A 106 -1.46 -6.88 -22.42
CA TYR A 106 -0.93 -5.54 -22.18
C TYR A 106 -1.41 -4.99 -20.84
N GLU A 107 -0.53 -4.28 -20.15
CA GLU A 107 -0.82 -3.57 -18.92
C GLU A 107 -0.78 -2.06 -19.15
N THR A 108 -1.65 -1.33 -18.48
CA THR A 108 -1.68 0.13 -18.49
C THR A 108 -1.44 0.68 -17.08
N VAL A 109 -0.71 1.79 -17.01
CA VAL A 109 -0.44 2.49 -15.74
C VAL A 109 -1.61 3.43 -15.45
N ILE A 110 -2.34 3.18 -14.36
CA ILE A 110 -3.47 4.01 -13.94
C ILE A 110 -3.08 5.05 -12.89
N LEU A 111 -1.97 4.83 -12.19
CA LEU A 111 -1.39 5.76 -11.22
C LEU A 111 0.12 5.70 -11.30
N ASN A 112 0.78 6.87 -11.31
CA ASN A 112 2.23 7.00 -11.19
C ASN A 112 2.54 8.26 -10.39
N MET A 113 3.04 8.07 -9.17
CA MET A 113 3.31 9.16 -8.25
C MET A 113 4.67 9.00 -7.56
N ILE A 114 5.23 10.12 -7.12
CA ILE A 114 6.49 10.17 -6.38
C ILE A 114 6.24 10.90 -5.07
N ASP A 115 6.43 10.19 -3.97
CA ASP A 115 6.45 10.74 -2.62
C ASP A 115 7.90 10.93 -2.20
N LYS A 116 8.27 12.18 -1.92
CA LYS A 116 9.63 12.57 -1.53
C LYS A 116 9.87 12.49 -0.02
N SER A 117 8.87 12.10 0.77
CA SER A 117 8.88 12.17 2.23
C SER A 117 8.39 10.86 2.84
N PHE A 118 8.90 9.73 2.35
CA PHE A 118 8.58 8.40 2.88
C PHE A 118 9.53 8.07 4.04
N ASN A 119 9.28 8.66 5.21
CA ASN A 119 10.10 8.46 6.40
C ASN A 119 9.45 7.43 7.31
N PHE A 120 10.18 6.44 7.81
CA PHE A 120 9.58 5.39 8.64
C PHE A 120 10.61 4.75 9.57
N ASN A 121 10.11 4.09 10.61
CA ASN A 121 10.93 3.24 11.47
C ASN A 121 10.64 1.76 11.16
N PHE A 122 11.69 0.95 11.10
CA PHE A 122 11.58 -0.50 10.94
C PHE A 122 12.66 -1.22 11.72
N GLN A 123 12.27 -2.30 12.40
CA GLN A 123 13.15 -3.21 13.11
C GLN A 123 12.88 -4.64 12.67
N THR A 124 13.95 -5.43 12.53
CA THR A 124 13.85 -6.83 12.14
C THR A 124 13.14 -7.67 13.19
N GLY A 125 12.40 -8.69 12.75
CA GLY A 125 11.58 -9.53 13.61
C GLY A 125 10.26 -8.90 14.08
N THR A 126 10.00 -7.63 13.76
CA THR A 126 8.73 -6.96 14.11
C THR A 126 7.74 -7.04 12.94
N PRO A 127 6.56 -7.67 13.12
CA PRO A 127 5.55 -7.71 12.07
C PRO A 127 4.87 -6.34 11.90
N ILE A 128 4.57 -5.98 10.64
CA ILE A 128 3.79 -4.78 10.33
C ILE A 128 2.33 -5.02 10.73
N THR A 129 1.82 -4.17 11.63
CA THR A 129 0.45 -4.25 12.14
C THR A 129 -0.30 -2.98 11.79
N TYR A 130 -1.50 -3.10 11.20
CA TYR A 130 -2.31 -1.94 10.80
C TYR A 130 -3.76 -2.09 11.28
N ASN A 131 -4.36 -1.00 11.74
CA ASN A 131 -5.76 -0.92 12.14
C ASN A 131 -6.43 0.27 11.44
N ASP A 132 -7.58 0.04 10.82
CA ASP A 132 -8.35 1.08 10.13
C ASP A 132 -8.76 2.25 11.02
N ASN A 133 -8.94 2.02 12.34
CA ASN A 133 -9.48 3.01 13.28
C ASN A 133 -8.40 3.61 14.19
N THR A 134 -7.14 3.20 14.07
CA THR A 134 -6.08 3.62 14.99
C THR A 134 -4.77 3.73 14.26
N PHE A 135 -4.13 4.90 14.39
CA PHE A 135 -2.76 5.10 13.94
C PHE A 135 -1.79 4.36 14.88
N ILE A 136 -1.03 3.40 14.34
CA ILE A 136 -0.07 2.60 15.11
C ILE A 136 1.35 3.08 14.83
N ASP A 137 1.76 2.99 13.57
CA ASP A 137 3.10 3.38 13.11
C ASP A 137 3.02 3.96 11.70
N ASN A 138 4.09 4.65 11.30
CA ASN A 138 4.10 5.34 10.01
C ASN A 138 4.26 4.38 8.83
N LEU A 139 5.05 3.31 8.98
CA LEU A 139 5.28 2.36 7.88
C LEU A 139 3.97 1.68 7.48
N SER A 140 3.25 1.14 8.46
CA SER A 140 1.97 0.47 8.24
C SER A 140 0.93 1.41 7.66
N SER A 141 0.87 2.64 8.15
CA SER A 141 -0.07 3.67 7.67
C SER A 141 0.25 4.13 6.24
N LEU A 142 1.53 4.34 5.90
CA LEU A 142 1.96 4.69 4.55
C LEU A 142 1.67 3.57 3.55
N LEU A 143 1.97 2.32 3.90
CA LEU A 143 1.67 1.17 3.05
C LEU A 143 0.16 0.99 2.87
N ALA A 144 -0.62 1.13 3.94
CA ALA A 144 -2.08 1.10 3.87
C ALA A 144 -2.66 2.23 3.02
N TYR A 145 -2.09 3.43 3.12
CA TYR A 145 -2.46 4.57 2.29
C TYR A 145 -2.30 4.23 0.80
N TYR A 146 -1.14 3.72 0.39
CA TYR A 146 -0.92 3.35 -1.01
C TYR A 146 -1.75 2.15 -1.47
N ALA A 147 -2.07 1.21 -0.57
CA ALA A 147 -3.00 0.12 -0.87
C ALA A 147 -4.41 0.66 -1.19
N TYR A 148 -4.99 1.48 -0.29
CA TYR A 148 -6.31 2.07 -0.52
C TYR A 148 -6.35 3.01 -1.71
N LEU A 149 -5.27 3.76 -1.95
CA LEU A 149 -5.16 4.62 -3.14
C LEU A 149 -5.17 3.77 -4.41
N SER A 150 -4.45 2.66 -4.43
CA SER A 150 -4.43 1.74 -5.57
C SER A 150 -5.81 1.16 -5.85
N CYS A 151 -6.53 0.75 -4.80
CA CYS A 151 -7.91 0.29 -4.92
C CYS A 151 -8.82 1.43 -5.42
N ALA A 152 -8.74 2.63 -4.86
CA ALA A 152 -9.57 3.76 -5.29
C ALA A 152 -9.46 4.02 -6.80
N TYR A 153 -8.23 4.13 -7.33
CA TYR A 153 -7.98 4.33 -8.75
C TYR A 153 -8.42 3.13 -9.60
N HIS A 154 -8.23 1.90 -9.10
CA HIS A 154 -8.66 0.72 -9.82
C HIS A 154 -10.17 0.68 -9.99
N TYR A 155 -10.95 0.91 -8.93
CA TYR A 155 -12.41 0.85 -9.01
C TYR A 155 -13.01 2.03 -9.79
N ASP A 156 -12.47 3.24 -9.63
CA ASP A 156 -12.92 4.42 -10.39
C ASP A 156 -12.67 4.25 -11.90
N SER A 157 -11.66 3.46 -12.28
CA SER A 157 -11.37 3.16 -13.69
C SER A 157 -12.38 2.24 -14.38
N PHE A 158 -13.33 1.64 -13.65
CA PHE A 158 -14.41 0.80 -14.18
C PHE A 158 -15.78 1.47 -14.13
N GLY A 159 -15.92 2.58 -13.40
CA GLY A 159 -17.17 3.31 -13.29
C GLY A 159 -17.02 4.55 -12.43
N GLU A 160 -17.80 5.58 -12.75
CA GLU A 160 -17.83 6.83 -12.00
C GLU A 160 -18.15 6.55 -10.52
N PHE A 161 -17.30 7.05 -9.61
CA PHE A 161 -17.41 6.86 -8.16
C PHE A 161 -17.23 5.41 -7.67
N GLY A 162 -16.72 4.51 -8.49
CA GLY A 162 -16.41 3.14 -8.05
C GLY A 162 -15.44 3.09 -6.87
N GLY A 163 -14.53 4.08 -6.79
CA GLY A 163 -13.53 4.17 -5.73
C GLY A 163 -13.98 4.83 -4.42
N ASP A 164 -15.20 5.36 -4.31
CA ASP A 164 -15.60 6.25 -3.19
C ASP A 164 -15.45 5.61 -1.81
N PHE A 165 -15.73 4.30 -1.70
CA PHE A 165 -15.50 3.54 -0.48
C PHE A 165 -14.05 3.63 0.02
N PHE A 166 -13.07 3.50 -0.89
CA PHE A 166 -11.65 3.61 -0.56
C PHE A 166 -11.22 5.04 -0.28
N VAL A 167 -11.86 6.03 -0.92
CA VAL A 167 -11.65 7.44 -0.62
C VAL A 167 -12.03 7.75 0.82
N GLN A 168 -13.18 7.26 1.28
CA GLN A 168 -13.62 7.44 2.68
C GLN A 168 -12.61 6.83 3.66
N LYS A 169 -12.04 5.66 3.32
CA LYS A 169 -10.94 5.03 4.09
C LYS A 169 -9.68 5.89 4.12
N LEU A 170 -9.27 6.44 2.97
CA LEU A 170 -8.11 7.35 2.86
C LEU A 170 -8.31 8.62 3.69
N THR A 171 -9.51 9.22 3.64
CA THR A 171 -9.84 10.41 4.44
C THR A 171 -9.75 10.10 5.93
N ASN A 172 -10.31 8.97 6.36
CA ASN A 172 -10.23 8.56 7.77
C ASN A 172 -8.78 8.34 8.21
N LEU A 173 -7.99 7.60 7.43
CA LEU A 173 -6.57 7.36 7.70
C LEU A 173 -5.76 8.66 7.75
N THR A 174 -6.02 9.60 6.84
CA THR A 174 -5.36 10.91 6.84
C THR A 174 -5.70 11.68 8.12
N ASN A 175 -6.96 11.70 8.54
CA ASN A 175 -7.36 12.37 9.78
C ASN A 175 -6.67 11.74 11.00
N LEU A 176 -6.56 10.41 11.05
CA LEU A 176 -5.83 9.71 12.12
C LEU A 176 -4.34 10.09 12.11
N ALA A 177 -3.69 10.08 10.94
CA ALA A 177 -2.29 10.44 10.79
C ALA A 177 -2.00 11.91 11.16
N GLN A 178 -2.90 12.83 10.78
CA GLN A 178 -2.78 14.26 11.12
C GLN A 178 -2.81 14.48 12.63
N ASN A 179 -3.69 13.80 13.36
CA ASN A 179 -3.74 13.86 14.82
C ASN A 179 -2.45 13.32 15.47
N SER A 180 -1.75 12.42 14.79
CA SER A 180 -0.45 11.88 15.20
C SER A 180 0.76 12.69 14.69
N GLY A 181 0.53 13.84 14.03
CA GLY A 181 1.58 14.74 13.55
C GLY A 181 2.20 14.35 12.20
N ILE A 182 1.59 13.43 11.46
CA ILE A 182 2.07 12.95 10.15
C ILE A 182 1.18 13.48 9.03
N ARG A 183 1.80 14.03 7.98
CA ARG A 183 1.11 14.50 6.79
C ARG A 183 1.28 13.52 5.64
N LEU A 184 0.19 12.85 5.26
CA LEU A 184 0.12 12.03 4.06
C LEU A 184 -0.21 12.89 2.83
N ILE A 185 0.34 12.54 1.67
CA ILE A 185 0.10 13.27 0.41
C ILE A 185 -1.26 12.89 -0.14
N ILE A 186 -2.26 13.79 -0.06
CA ILE A 186 -3.50 13.64 -0.82
C ILE A 186 -3.32 14.33 -2.17
N GLU A 187 -3.27 13.54 -3.25
CA GLU A 187 -3.28 14.07 -4.62
C GLU A 187 -4.73 14.44 -4.98
N SER A 188 -5.16 15.66 -4.64
CA SER A 188 -6.52 16.13 -4.91
C SER A 188 -6.74 16.61 -6.36
N GLU A 189 -5.69 16.69 -7.19
CA GLU A 189 -5.77 17.41 -8.47
C GLU A 189 -5.93 16.53 -9.72
N LYS A 190 -5.84 15.20 -9.63
CA LYS A 190 -5.85 14.35 -10.84
C LYS A 190 -6.81 13.17 -10.87
N ALA A 191 -7.47 12.86 -9.77
CA ALA A 191 -8.56 11.90 -9.84
C ALA A 191 -9.85 12.65 -10.17
N CYS A 192 -10.71 12.01 -10.97
CA CYS A 192 -12.10 12.36 -11.12
C CYS A 192 -12.84 12.06 -9.79
N PHE A 193 -12.29 12.53 -8.67
CA PHE A 193 -12.94 12.44 -7.38
C PHE A 193 -14.17 13.34 -7.42
N SER A 194 -15.27 12.86 -6.85
CA SER A 194 -16.49 13.65 -6.72
C SER A 194 -16.16 15.03 -6.13
N PRO A 195 -16.88 16.09 -6.52
CA PRO A 195 -16.73 17.41 -5.89
C PRO A 195 -16.87 17.36 -4.36
N LEU A 196 -17.56 16.33 -3.83
CA LEU A 196 -17.76 16.08 -2.41
C LEU A 196 -16.48 15.60 -1.70
N ALA A 197 -15.66 14.78 -2.36
CA ALA A 197 -14.33 14.38 -1.87
C ALA A 197 -13.32 15.53 -1.98
N ALA A 198 -13.40 16.35 -3.03
CA ALA A 198 -12.56 17.54 -3.17
C ALA A 198 -12.86 18.61 -2.09
N HIS A 199 -14.14 18.83 -1.75
CA HIS A 199 -14.53 19.86 -0.78
C HIS A 199 -14.20 19.50 0.67
N LEU A 200 -14.11 18.22 1.02
CA LEU A 200 -13.69 17.77 2.36
C LEU A 200 -12.15 17.73 2.54
N VAL A 201 -11.39 17.76 1.45
CA VAL A 201 -9.91 17.64 1.45
C VAL A 201 -9.20 18.99 1.36
N MET A 202 -9.87 20.06 0.91
CA MET A 202 -9.28 21.41 0.73
C MET A 202 -8.88 22.13 2.03
N GLY A 203 -8.96 21.50 3.21
CA GLY A 203 -8.63 22.13 4.50
C GLY A 203 -7.13 22.33 4.80
N ALA A 204 -6.20 21.94 3.92
CA ALA A 204 -4.77 21.87 4.28
C ALA A 204 -3.77 22.58 3.35
N TRP A 205 -4.21 23.42 2.40
CA TRP A 205 -3.30 24.23 1.59
C TRP A 205 -3.80 25.66 1.38
N GLN A 206 -3.32 26.58 2.22
CA GLN A 206 -3.18 27.97 1.85
C GLN A 206 -1.84 28.10 1.14
N VAL A 207 -1.86 28.08 -0.19
CA VAL A 207 -0.69 28.46 -1.01
C VAL A 207 -0.39 29.94 -0.72
N PRO A 208 0.85 30.32 -0.37
CA PRO A 208 1.22 31.72 -0.29
C PRO A 208 1.07 32.31 -1.69
N LYS A 209 0.19 33.28 -1.85
CA LYS A 209 0.17 34.12 -3.03
C LYS A 209 1.31 35.12 -2.88
N ASP A 210 2.31 35.00 -3.73
CA ASP A 210 3.01 36.19 -4.21
C ASP A 210 2.08 36.97 -5.14
#